data_AF-A0A7S3TUS5-F1
#
_entry.id   AF-A0A7S3TUS5-F1
#
_cell.length_a   1.000
_cell.length_b   1.000
_cell.length_c   1.000
_cell.angle_alpha   90.00
_cell.angle_beta   90.00
_cell.angle_gamma   90.00
#
_symmetry.space_group_name_H-M   'P 1'
#
loop_
_entity.id
_entity.type
_entity.pdbx_description
1 polymer ?
#
loop_
_entity_poly.entity_id
_entity_poly.type
_entity_poly.pdbx_seq_one_letter_code
_entity_poly.pdbx_strand_id
1 'polypeptide(L)'
;LLFAFGNPPATPGKMVQVRLRVKCKTEPGESVKLVGNAPALGSWNPSSSKVELTTDASSYPVWSGTAELSGALEFKVVAVRDGGQNSRWESRIENRKLDINEAVELEMEFDKKDIKKKGSSGGGGGYATAPVPAAVPPP
;
A
#
# COMPACT_ATOMS: atom_id res chain seq x y z
N LEU A 1 12.31 39.80 12.42
CA LEU A 1 12.84 38.48 12.82
C LEU A 1 12.13 37.41 11.97
N LEU A 2 12.86 36.38 11.57
CA LEU A 2 12.63 35.45 10.44
C LEU A 2 11.33 34.61 10.45
N PHE A 3 10.88 34.37 9.21
CA PHE A 3 10.02 33.36 8.57
C PHE A 3 9.38 32.21 9.36
N ALA A 4 8.09 31.99 9.10
CA ALA A 4 7.51 30.65 9.01
C ALA A 4 6.78 30.52 7.66
N PHE A 5 7.47 29.95 6.66
CA PHE A 5 6.81 29.37 5.50
C PHE A 5 6.10 28.10 5.98
N GLY A 6 4.88 28.25 6.48
CA GLY A 6 3.96 27.12 6.52
C GLY A 6 3.74 26.69 5.08
N ASN A 7 4.22 25.51 4.71
CA ASN A 7 3.84 24.89 3.44
C ASN A 7 2.31 24.95 3.37
N PRO A 8 1.69 25.53 2.32
CA PRO A 8 0.25 25.48 2.20
C PRO A 8 -0.19 24.01 2.28
N PRO A 9 -1.32 23.69 2.94
CA PRO A 9 -1.84 22.33 2.88
C PRO A 9 -1.98 22.00 1.40
N ALA A 10 -1.32 20.91 0.96
CA ALA A 10 -1.46 20.43 -0.40
C ALA A 10 -2.95 20.39 -0.72
N THR A 11 -3.39 21.15 -1.72
CA THR A 11 -4.77 21.12 -2.20
C THR A 11 -5.16 19.66 -2.30
N PRO A 12 -6.23 19.19 -1.61
CA PRO A 12 -6.57 17.78 -1.66
C PRO A 12 -6.82 17.41 -3.12
N GLY A 13 -5.87 16.70 -3.71
CA GLY A 13 -6.01 16.15 -5.03
C GLY A 13 -7.23 15.24 -5.03
N LYS A 14 -7.88 15.09 -6.18
CA LYS A 14 -8.97 14.13 -6.35
C LYS A 14 -8.51 12.76 -5.84
N MET A 15 -9.18 12.25 -4.81
CA MET A 15 -8.98 10.87 -4.35
C MET A 15 -9.37 9.92 -5.47
N VAL A 16 -8.50 8.95 -5.75
CA VAL A 16 -8.71 7.97 -6.81
C VAL A 16 -8.37 6.58 -6.30
N GLN A 17 -9.05 5.59 -6.86
CA GLN A 17 -8.85 4.20 -6.49
C GLN A 17 -7.54 3.67 -7.08
N VAL A 18 -6.67 3.16 -6.21
CA VAL A 18 -5.44 2.47 -6.56
C VAL A 18 -5.60 0.99 -6.25
N ARG A 19 -5.50 0.14 -7.28
CA ARG A 19 -5.42 -1.32 -7.13
C ARG A 19 -3.96 -1.72 -6.96
N LEU A 20 -3.66 -2.56 -5.98
CA LEU A 20 -2.29 -2.94 -5.61
C LEU A 20 -2.13 -4.44 -5.83
N ARG A 21 -1.02 -4.82 -6.47
CA ARG A 21 -0.53 -6.21 -6.57
C ARG A 21 0.96 -6.22 -6.24
N VAL A 22 1.32 -6.89 -5.16
CA VAL A 22 2.69 -6.88 -4.64
C VAL A 22 3.20 -8.30 -4.51
N LYS A 23 4.27 -8.64 -5.23
CA LYS A 23 4.97 -9.90 -5.01
C LYS A 23 5.91 -9.75 -3.81
N CYS A 24 5.61 -10.43 -2.71
CA CYS A 24 6.38 -10.38 -1.48
C CYS A 24 6.34 -11.74 -0.78
N LYS A 25 7.52 -12.31 -0.49
CA LYS A 25 7.60 -13.48 0.38
C LYS A 25 7.58 -13.03 1.83
N THR A 26 6.83 -13.74 2.65
CA THR A 26 6.67 -13.45 4.09
C THR A 26 7.13 -14.63 4.93
N GLU A 27 7.47 -14.33 6.18
CA GLU A 27 7.64 -15.33 7.24
C GLU A 27 6.29 -15.65 7.90
N PRO A 28 6.15 -16.81 8.58
CA PRO A 28 4.93 -17.15 9.31
C PRO A 28 4.52 -16.05 10.31
N GLY A 29 3.28 -15.57 10.20
CA GLY A 29 2.76 -14.49 11.05
C GLY A 29 3.03 -13.06 10.56
N GLU A 30 3.70 -12.88 9.41
CA GLU A 30 3.77 -11.57 8.75
C GLU A 30 2.55 -11.33 7.83
N SER A 31 2.06 -10.10 7.76
CA SER A 31 1.19 -9.57 6.69
C SER A 31 1.91 -8.47 5.90
N VAL A 32 1.32 -7.98 4.80
CA VAL A 32 1.95 -6.95 3.95
C VAL A 32 1.13 -5.66 3.97
N LYS A 33 1.81 -4.53 4.19
CA LYS A 33 1.23 -3.19 4.13
C LYS A 33 2.02 -2.27 3.19
N LEU A 34 1.38 -1.21 2.71
CA LEU A 34 2.09 -0.04 2.21
C LEU A 34 2.21 0.99 3.33
N VAL A 35 3.41 1.52 3.55
CA VAL A 35 3.67 2.52 4.61
C VAL A 35 4.43 3.69 4.01
N GLY A 36 4.01 4.92 4.29
CA GLY A 36 4.49 6.10 3.57
C GLY A 36 4.09 7.42 4.20
N ASN A 37 4.40 8.52 3.50
CA ASN A 37 4.24 9.89 4.02
C ASN A 37 2.79 10.31 4.29
N ALA A 38 1.84 9.85 3.47
CA ALA A 38 0.45 10.26 3.58
C ALA A 38 -0.25 9.65 4.82
N PRO A 39 -1.27 10.33 5.39
CA PRO A 39 -2.03 9.81 6.53
C PRO A 39 -2.68 8.44 6.26
N ALA A 40 -3.16 8.19 5.04
CA ALA A 40 -3.71 6.88 4.65
C ALA A 40 -2.64 5.77 4.67
N LEU A 41 -1.37 6.14 4.43
CA LEU A 41 -0.20 5.27 4.48
C LEU A 41 0.48 5.28 5.86
N GLY A 42 -0.16 5.87 6.87
CA GLY A 42 0.29 5.84 8.26
C GLY A 42 1.40 6.82 8.62
N SER A 43 1.76 7.76 7.74
CA SER A 43 2.82 8.76 8.01
C SER A 43 4.12 8.13 8.55
N TRP A 44 4.59 7.08 7.84
CA TRP A 44 5.76 6.26 8.17
C TRP A 44 5.64 5.40 9.44
N ASN A 45 4.46 5.29 10.04
CA ASN A 45 4.16 4.35 11.11
C ASN A 45 3.35 3.14 10.58
N PRO A 46 3.93 1.92 10.54
CA PRO A 46 3.23 0.72 10.06
C PRO A 46 1.92 0.40 10.80
N SER A 47 1.85 0.67 12.10
CA SER A 47 0.64 0.45 12.90
C SER A 47 -0.46 1.46 12.59
N SER A 48 -0.13 2.60 11.98
CA SER A 48 -1.09 3.63 11.56
C SER A 48 -1.49 3.52 10.09
N SER A 49 -0.84 2.65 9.31
CA SER A 49 -1.20 2.47 7.91
C SER A 49 -2.54 1.76 7.77
N LYS A 50 -3.39 2.33 6.91
CA LYS A 50 -4.71 1.80 6.56
C LYS A 50 -4.68 0.92 5.31
N VAL A 51 -3.53 0.85 4.62
CA VAL A 51 -3.38 0.09 3.38
C VAL A 51 -2.73 -1.26 3.69
N GLU A 52 -3.58 -2.23 4.01
CA GLU A 52 -3.21 -3.63 4.21
C GLU A 52 -3.56 -4.46 2.98
N LEU A 53 -2.67 -5.38 2.62
CA LEU A 53 -2.83 -6.29 1.50
C LEU A 53 -3.11 -7.69 2.01
N THR A 54 -3.91 -8.44 1.26
CA THR A 54 -4.28 -9.81 1.57
C THR A 54 -3.77 -10.76 0.49
N THR A 55 -3.60 -12.02 0.84
CA THR A 55 -3.26 -13.10 -0.08
C THR A 55 -3.96 -14.38 0.36
N ASP A 56 -3.91 -15.41 -0.47
CA ASP A 56 -4.39 -16.76 -0.20
C ASP A 56 -3.39 -17.79 -0.74
N ALA A 57 -3.62 -19.07 -0.46
CA ALA A 57 -2.71 -20.16 -0.85
C ALA A 57 -2.50 -20.26 -2.38
N SER A 58 -3.49 -19.87 -3.18
CA SER A 58 -3.43 -19.93 -4.65
C SER A 58 -2.74 -18.69 -5.27
N SER A 59 -2.79 -17.56 -4.57
CA SER A 59 -2.23 -16.28 -5.01
C SER A 59 -0.80 -16.04 -4.51
N TYR A 60 -0.41 -16.65 -3.39
CA TYR A 60 0.91 -16.45 -2.80
C TYR A 60 2.04 -16.81 -3.78
N PRO A 61 3.08 -15.96 -3.95
CA PRO A 61 3.48 -14.83 -3.10
C PRO A 61 2.96 -13.45 -3.53
N VAL A 62 1.83 -13.38 -4.24
CA VAL A 62 1.22 -12.10 -4.64
C VAL A 62 0.17 -11.66 -3.63
N TRP A 63 0.32 -10.45 -3.12
CA TRP A 63 -0.57 -9.77 -2.18
C TRP A 63 -1.34 -8.69 -2.91
N SER A 64 -2.64 -8.57 -2.66
CA SER A 64 -3.50 -7.62 -3.36
C SER A 64 -4.33 -6.78 -2.39
N GLY A 65 -4.70 -5.58 -2.84
CA GLY A 65 -5.55 -4.67 -2.07
C GLY A 65 -6.01 -3.47 -2.89
N THR A 66 -6.87 -2.66 -2.30
CA THR A 66 -7.35 -1.40 -2.89
C THR A 66 -7.25 -0.28 -1.87
N ALA A 67 -6.90 0.92 -2.32
CA ALA A 67 -6.82 2.11 -1.49
C ALA A 67 -7.30 3.33 -2.26
N GLU A 68 -7.88 4.30 -1.56
CA GLU A 68 -8.13 5.64 -2.10
C GLU A 68 -6.95 6.55 -1.74
N LEU A 69 -6.26 7.04 -2.76
CA LEU A 69 -5.04 7.83 -2.61
C LEU A 69 -5.07 9.04 -3.55
N SER A 70 -4.26 10.04 -3.27
CA SER A 70 -4.14 11.26 -4.08
C SER A 70 -2.79 11.94 -3.90
N GLY A 71 -2.32 12.60 -4.95
CA GLY A 71 -1.15 13.48 -4.93
C GLY A 71 0.18 12.74 -4.86
N ALA A 72 1.23 13.47 -4.49
CA ALA A 72 2.59 12.96 -4.43
C ALA A 72 2.82 12.11 -3.16
N LEU A 73 3.12 10.84 -3.36
CA LEU A 73 3.36 9.86 -2.32
C LEU A 73 4.81 9.41 -2.31
N GLU A 74 5.35 9.25 -1.10
CA GLU A 74 6.54 8.46 -0.83
C GLU A 74 6.16 7.28 0.05
N PHE A 75 6.54 6.06 -0.32
CA PHE A 75 6.17 4.87 0.42
C PHE A 75 7.13 3.69 0.23
N LYS A 76 6.96 2.67 1.07
CA LYS A 76 7.59 1.35 0.97
C LYS A 76 6.55 0.26 1.15
N VAL A 77 6.85 -0.91 0.60
CA VAL A 77 6.19 -2.16 1.01
C VAL A 77 6.82 -2.62 2.32
N VAL A 78 6.00 -3.01 3.29
CA VAL A 78 6.47 -3.46 4.61
C VAL A 78 5.80 -4.77 4.94
N ALA A 79 6.59 -5.78 5.27
CA ALA A 79 6.09 -6.99 5.90
C ALA A 79 6.01 -6.72 7.42
N VAL A 80 4.84 -6.88 8.01
CA VAL A 80 4.55 -6.49 9.39
C VAL A 80 4.13 -7.69 10.22
N ARG A 81 4.53 -7.71 11.49
CA ARG A 81 4.12 -8.66 12.53
C ARG A 81 3.58 -7.86 13.72
N ASP A 82 2.72 -8.49 14.52
CA ASP A 82 2.16 -7.90 15.75
C ASP A 82 1.52 -6.52 15.52
N GLY A 83 0.71 -6.39 14.47
CA GLY A 83 0.03 -5.14 14.13
C GLY A 83 0.97 -4.00 13.71
N GLY A 84 2.21 -4.30 13.31
CA GLY A 84 3.21 -3.31 12.87
C GLY A 84 4.29 -3.00 13.90
N GLN A 85 4.23 -3.57 15.10
CA GLN A 85 5.26 -3.37 16.13
C GLN A 85 6.62 -3.96 15.72
N ASN A 86 6.61 -5.06 14.97
CA ASN A 86 7.78 -5.63 14.32
C ASN A 86 7.59 -5.55 12.80
N SER A 87 8.52 -4.90 12.10
CA SER A 87 8.36 -4.59 10.68
C SER A 87 9.65 -4.81 9.90
N ARG A 88 9.56 -5.56 8.81
CA ARG A 88 10.62 -5.72 7.81
C ARG A 88 10.33 -4.81 6.62
N TRP A 89 11.14 -3.77 6.52
CA TRP A 89 11.07 -2.77 5.47
C TRP A 89 11.87 -3.20 4.23
N GLU A 90 11.47 -2.70 3.06
CA GLU A 90 12.32 -2.75 1.87
C GLU A 90 13.68 -2.09 2.17
N SER A 91 14.76 -2.81 1.93
CA SER A 91 16.13 -2.44 2.28
C SER A 91 17.06 -2.33 1.07
N ARG A 92 16.65 -2.81 -0.11
CA ARG A 92 17.45 -2.79 -1.35
C ARG A 92 17.17 -1.60 -2.26
N ILE A 93 16.20 -0.79 -1.89
CA ILE A 93 15.74 0.37 -2.66
C ILE A 93 15.44 1.55 -1.75
N GLU A 94 15.52 2.75 -2.31
CA GLU A 94 15.02 3.98 -1.70
C GLU A 94 13.48 3.98 -1.60
N ASN A 95 12.91 5.02 -1.00
CA ASN A 95 11.47 5.24 -1.00
C ASN A 95 10.93 5.28 -2.44
N ARG A 96 9.86 4.53 -2.68
CA ARG A 96 9.11 4.63 -3.94
C ARG A 96 8.40 5.97 -3.97
N LYS A 97 8.43 6.63 -5.13
CA LYS A 97 7.78 7.93 -5.35
C LYS A 97 6.75 7.81 -6.44
N LEU A 98 5.54 8.28 -6.19
CA LEU A 98 4.43 8.19 -7.13
C LEU A 98 3.49 9.38 -6.98
N ASP A 99 3.19 10.06 -8.09
CA ASP A 99 2.10 11.01 -8.14
C ASP A 99 0.82 10.31 -8.61
N ILE A 100 -0.24 10.41 -7.81
CA ILE A 100 -1.53 9.77 -8.02
C ILE A 100 -2.57 10.85 -8.36
N ASN A 101 -3.03 10.86 -9.61
CA ASN A 101 -4.03 11.81 -10.12
C ASN A 101 -5.21 11.12 -10.84
N GLU A 102 -5.10 9.82 -11.12
CA GLU A 102 -6.12 8.99 -11.77
C GLU A 102 -6.12 7.56 -11.24
N ALA A 103 -7.22 6.84 -11.46
CA ALA A 103 -7.33 5.46 -11.03
C ALA A 103 -6.33 4.56 -11.79
N VAL A 104 -5.61 3.72 -11.05
CA VAL A 104 -4.48 2.96 -11.58
C VAL A 104 -4.33 1.63 -10.86
N GLU A 105 -3.87 0.60 -11.57
CA GLU A 105 -3.36 -0.62 -10.95
C GLU A 105 -1.83 -0.60 -10.94
N LEU A 106 -1.25 -0.86 -9.78
CA LEU A 106 0.18 -0.90 -9.54
C LEU A 106 0.62 -2.33 -9.25
N GLU A 107 1.57 -2.82 -10.04
CA GLU A 107 2.30 -4.05 -9.74
C GLU A 107 3.71 -3.74 -9.26
N MET A 108 4.09 -4.34 -8.14
CA MET A 108 5.40 -4.14 -7.50
C MET A 108 5.95 -5.48 -7.01
N GLU A 109 7.26 -5.54 -6.81
CA GLU A 109 7.93 -6.65 -6.14
C GLU A 109 8.78 -6.07 -4.99
N PHE A 110 8.69 -6.70 -3.82
CA PHE A 110 9.44 -6.28 -2.64
C PHE A 110 10.93 -6.18 -2.96
N ASP A 111 11.57 -5.07 -2.58
CA ASP A 111 12.99 -4.78 -2.84
C ASP A 111 13.36 -4.59 -4.33
N LYS A 112 12.38 -4.44 -5.22
CA LYS A 112 12.59 -4.10 -6.64
C LYS A 112 12.01 -2.73 -6.97
N LYS A 113 12.84 -1.78 -7.40
CA LYS A 113 12.45 -0.37 -7.58
C LYS A 113 11.30 -0.16 -8.57
N ASP A 114 11.11 -1.09 -9.49
CA ASP A 114 10.13 -0.96 -10.57
C ASP A 114 8.70 -0.94 -10.02
N ILE A 115 7.88 -0.05 -10.59
CA ILE A 115 6.43 0.02 -10.39
C ILE A 115 5.83 -0.08 -11.78
N LYS A 116 5.17 -1.20 -12.09
CA LYS A 116 4.42 -1.32 -13.34
C LYS A 116 3.04 -0.73 -13.13
N LYS A 117 2.63 0.19 -14.01
CA LYS A 117 1.32 0.82 -13.98
C LYS A 117 0.45 0.25 -15.09
N LYS A 118 -0.79 -0.08 -14.78
CA LYS A 118 -1.84 -0.35 -15.77
C LYS A 118 -2.93 0.69 -15.56
N GLY A 119 -3.30 1.42 -16.62
CA GLY A 119 -4.42 2.35 -16.56
C GLY A 119 -5.68 1.61 -16.12
N SER A 120 -6.53 2.25 -15.30
CA SER A 120 -7.83 1.69 -14.95
C SER A 120 -8.63 1.56 -16.24
N SER A 121 -8.74 0.35 -16.82
CA SER A 121 -9.70 0.14 -17.89
C SER A 121 -11.08 0.48 -17.30
N GLY A 122 -11.77 1.43 -17.91
CA GLY A 122 -13.14 1.75 -17.53
C GLY A 122 -13.99 0.51 -17.75
N GLY A 123 -14.20 -0.26 -16.70
CA GLY A 123 -15.00 -1.48 -16.70
C GLY A 123 -15.78 -1.53 -15.41
N GLY A 124 -17.02 -1.04 -15.45
CA GLY A 124 -17.96 -1.17 -14.35
C GLY A 124 -18.26 -2.63 -14.04
N GLY A 125 -18.69 -2.89 -12.80
CA GLY A 125 -19.31 -4.16 -12.43
C GLY A 125 -18.75 -4.74 -11.14
N GLY A 126 -19.59 -4.71 -10.10
CA GLY A 126 -19.48 -5.59 -8.94
C GLY A 126 -18.56 -5.08 -7.84
N TYR A 127 -19.16 -4.50 -6.80
CA TYR A 127 -18.66 -4.70 -5.45
C TYR A 127 -18.70 -6.20 -5.20
N ALA A 128 -17.63 -6.92 -5.55
CA ALA A 128 -17.37 -8.21 -4.96
C ALA A 128 -17.12 -7.91 -3.49
N THR A 129 -18.10 -8.19 -2.64
CA THR A 129 -17.91 -8.29 -1.20
C THR A 129 -16.67 -9.14 -1.00
N ALA A 130 -15.58 -8.54 -0.49
CA ALA A 130 -14.41 -9.30 -0.11
C ALA A 130 -14.91 -10.45 0.78
N PRO A 131 -14.57 -11.72 0.47
CA PRO A 131 -14.91 -12.79 1.38
C PRO A 131 -14.29 -12.44 2.73
N VAL A 132 -15.12 -12.37 3.76
CA VAL A 132 -14.69 -12.24 5.15
C VAL A 132 -13.63 -13.33 5.35
N PRO A 133 -12.35 -12.99 5.62
CA PRO A 133 -11.33 -14.02 5.70
C PRO A 133 -11.70 -14.98 6.83
N ALA A 134 -11.87 -16.26 6.49
CA ALA A 134 -12.05 -17.31 7.47
C ALA A 134 -10.83 -17.28 8.38
N ALA A 135 -11.05 -17.03 9.67
CA ALA A 135 -10.03 -17.18 10.69
C ALA A 135 -9.44 -18.60 10.54
N VAL A 136 -8.13 -18.66 10.29
CA VAL A 136 -7.41 -19.94 10.32
C VAL A 136 -7.53 -20.47 11.76
N PRO A 137 -8.14 -21.65 11.99
CA PRO A 137 -8.20 -22.19 13.34
C PRO A 137 -6.79 -22.59 13.82
N PRO A 138 -6.42 -22.32 15.09
CA PRO A 138 -5.19 -22.85 15.66
C PRO A 138 -5.24 -24.39 15.76
N PRO A 139 -4.08 -25.06 15.83
CA PRO A 139 -3.94 -26.52 15.70
C PRO A 139 -4.68 -27.33 16.77
#